data_AF-A0A561BF77-F1
#
_entry.id   AF-A0A561BF77-F1
#
_cell.length_a   1.000
_cell.length_b   1.000
_cell.length_c   1.000
_cell.angle_alpha   90.00
_cell.angle_beta   90.00
_cell.angle_gamma   90.00
#
_symmetry.space_group_name_H-M   'P 1'
#
loop_
_entity.id
_entity.type
_entity.pdbx_description
1 polymer ?
#
loop_
_entity_poly.entity_id
_entity_poly.type
_entity_poly.pdbx_seq_one_letter_code
_entity_poly.pdbx_strand_id
1 'polypeptide(L)' 'MMRDRVPDDPAFDAAWTLFCTLHDAPSPERAEELIRWLGVDPGNICALNDVLTLWALTGAALIKPVLEQACHEEGRLQ' A
#
# COMPACT_ATOMS: atom_id res chain seq x y z
N MET A 1 -19.92 -0.17 5.68
CA MET A 1 -20.12 -1.52 5.11
C MET A 1 -18.75 -2.11 4.88
N MET A 2 -18.35 -3.05 5.74
CA MET A 2 -17.15 -3.86 5.52
C MET A 2 -17.52 -4.81 4.38
N ARG A 3 -16.92 -4.65 3.20
CA ARG A 3 -17.07 -5.67 2.15
C ARG A 3 -16.49 -6.96 2.74
N ASP A 4 -17.33 -7.98 2.79
CA ASP A 4 -16.94 -9.37 3.00
C ASP A 4 -15.72 -9.61 2.12
N ARG A 5 -14.56 -9.88 2.73
CA ARG A 5 -13.34 -10.17 1.98
C ARG A 5 -13.59 -11.49 1.26
N VAL A 6 -13.92 -11.40 -0.02
CA VAL A 6 -13.91 -12.57 -0.91
C VAL A 6 -12.48 -13.13 -0.85
N PRO A 7 -12.28 -14.43 -0.58
CA PRO A 7 -10.95 -15.00 -0.41
C PRO A 7 -10.05 -15.01 -1.66
N ASP A 8 -10.55 -14.52 -2.80
CA ASP A 8 -9.88 -14.48 -4.10
C ASP A 8 -10.36 -13.21 -4.83
N ASP A 9 -9.74 -12.06 -4.58
CA ASP A 9 -9.89 -10.89 -5.44
C ASP A 9 -8.69 -10.81 -6.38
N PRO A 10 -8.79 -11.33 -7.62
CA PRO A 10 -7.65 -11.36 -8.54
C PRO A 10 -7.17 -9.96 -8.93
N ALA A 11 -8.02 -8.93 -8.82
CA ALA A 11 -7.62 -7.56 -9.06
C ALA A 11 -6.76 -7.04 -7.89
N PHE A 12 -7.08 -7.42 -6.66
CA PHE A 12 -6.27 -7.10 -5.48
C PHE A 12 -4.88 -7.75 -5.57
N ASP A 13 -4.80 -9.04 -5.90
CA ASP A 13 -3.51 -9.75 -6.01
C ASP A 13 -2.64 -9.21 -7.15
N ALA A 14 -3.26 -8.87 -8.29
CA ALA A 14 -2.57 -8.21 -9.39
C ALA A 14 -2.07 -6.82 -8.98
N ALA A 15 -2.91 -6.01 -8.32
CA ALA A 15 -2.52 -4.69 -7.81
C ALA A 15 -1.36 -4.80 -6.81
N TRP A 16 -1.41 -5.76 -5.89
CA TRP A 16 -0.36 -6.01 -4.90
C TRP A 16 0.97 -6.35 -5.58
N THR A 17 0.94 -7.27 -6.55
CA THR A 17 2.12 -7.70 -7.31
C THR A 17 2.74 -6.55 -8.10
N LEU A 18 1.94 -5.78 -8.82
CA LEU A 18 2.41 -4.63 -9.61
C LEU A 18 2.98 -3.54 -8.70
N PHE A 19 2.31 -3.23 -7.60
CA PHE A 19 2.79 -2.27 -6.61
C PHE A 19 4.12 -2.71 -6.01
N CYS A 20 4.24 -3.94 -5.50
CA CYS A 20 5.49 -4.45 -4.93
C CYS A 20 6.62 -4.46 -5.95
N THR A 21 6.35 -4.87 -7.20
CA THR A 21 7.37 -4.88 -8.26
C THR A 21 7.89 -3.47 -8.54
N LEU A 22 7.01 -2.46 -8.61
CA LEU A 22 7.40 -1.07 -8.80
C LEU A 22 8.12 -0.49 -7.57
N HIS A 23 7.62 -0.78 -6.38
CA HIS A 23 8.18 -0.31 -5.12
C HIS A 23 9.60 -0.85 -4.88
N ASP A 24 9.82 -2.14 -5.12
CA ASP A 24 11.09 -2.81 -4.80
C ASP A 24 12.20 -2.49 -5.80
N ALA A 25 11.87 -2.23 -7.07
CA ALA A 25 12.81 -1.66 -8.03
C ALA A 25 12.10 -0.69 -8.98
N PRO A 26 12.13 0.62 -8.66
CA PRO A 26 11.48 1.64 -9.47
C PRO A 26 12.10 1.76 -10.87
N SER A 27 11.26 1.71 -11.91
CA SER A 27 11.67 1.99 -13.29
C SER A 27 10.50 2.54 -14.13
N PRO A 28 10.79 3.28 -15.22
CA PRO A 28 9.74 3.76 -16.13
C PRO A 28 8.90 2.64 -16.73
N GLU A 29 9.52 1.50 -17.06
CA GLU A 29 8.85 0.34 -17.65
C GLU A 29 7.82 -0.26 -16.70
N ARG A 30 8.17 -0.40 -15.41
CA ARG A 30 7.27 -0.94 -14.38
C ARG A 30 6.14 0.03 -14.05
N ALA A 31 6.42 1.34 -14.08
CA ALA A 31 5.38 2.35 -13.95
C ALA A 31 4.40 2.28 -15.13
N GLU A 32 4.91 2.09 -16.35
CA GLU A 32 4.07 1.94 -17.54
C GLU A 32 3.22 0.66 -17.49
N GLU A 33 3.76 -0.46 -17.02
CA GLU A 33 3.01 -1.70 -16.78
C GLU A 33 1.84 -1.49 -15.80
N LEU A 34 2.10 -0.81 -14.68
CA LEU A 34 1.04 -0.46 -13.72
C LEU A 34 -0.02 0.46 -14.35
N ILE A 35 0.40 1.50 -15.09
CA ILE A 35 -0.52 2.44 -15.75
C ILE A 35 -1.39 1.71 -16.80
N ARG A 36 -0.78 0.84 -17.60
CA ARG A 36 -1.51 0.04 -18.60
C ARG A 36 -2.54 -0.85 -17.92
N TRP A 37 -2.18 -1.52 -16.83
CA TRP A 37 -3.12 -2.35 -16.07
C TRP A 37 -4.27 -1.53 -15.48
N LEU A 38 -3.99 -0.36 -14.91
CA LEU A 38 -5.02 0.57 -14.39
C LEU A 38 -5.99 1.06 -15.48
N GLY A 39 -5.52 1.17 -16.73
CA GLY A 39 -6.33 1.59 -17.87
C GLY A 39 -7.30 0.53 -18.40
N VAL A 40 -7.21 -0.73 -17.94
CA VAL A 40 -8.06 -1.83 -18.45
C VAL A 40 -9.46 -1.80 -17.86
N ASP A 41 -9.59 -1.61 -16.55
CA ASP A 41 -10.87 -1.68 -15.84
C ASP A 41 -10.90 -0.66 -14.69
N PRO A 42 -11.99 0.11 -14.50
CA PRO A 42 -12.07 1.08 -13.42
C PRO A 42 -11.99 0.45 -12.01
N GLY A 43 -12.34 -0.83 -11.86
CA GLY A 43 -12.16 -1.61 -10.65
C GLY A 43 -10.70 -1.83 -10.28
N ASN A 44 -9.78 -1.80 -11.24
CA ASN A 44 -8.33 -1.88 -10.97
C ASN A 44 -7.83 -0.68 -10.16
N ILE A 45 -8.45 0.50 -10.34
CA ILE A 45 -8.15 1.69 -9.52
C ILE A 45 -8.60 1.47 -8.08
N CYS A 46 -9.77 0.89 -7.87
CA CYS A 46 -10.26 0.53 -6.54
C CYS A 46 -9.34 -0.50 -5.86
N ALA A 47 -8.95 -1.55 -6.60
CA ALA A 47 -8.03 -2.56 -6.09
C ALA A 47 -6.67 -1.97 -5.71
N LEU A 48 -6.08 -1.10 -6.54
CA LEU A 48 -4.84 -0.41 -6.20
C LEU A 48 -5.00 0.49 -4.97
N ASN A 49 -6.12 1.22 -4.86
CA ASN A 49 -6.39 2.04 -3.69
C ASN A 49 -6.46 1.21 -2.39
N ASP A 50 -7.09 0.04 -2.45
CA ASP A 50 -7.19 -0.87 -1.30
C ASP A 50 -5.81 -1.41 -0.89
N VAL A 51 -4.98 -1.77 -1.86
CA VAL A 51 -3.57 -2.16 -1.65
C VAL A 51 -2.76 -1.03 -1.00
N LEU A 52 -2.82 0.19 -1.54
CA LEU A 52 -2.07 1.34 -1.01
C LEU A 52 -2.56 1.72 0.39
N THR A 53 -3.86 1.63 0.65
CA THR A 53 -4.44 1.86 1.98
C THR A 53 -3.92 0.84 2.98
N LEU A 54 -3.93 -0.45 2.61
CA LEU A 54 -3.40 -1.51 3.48
C LEU A 54 -1.91 -1.31 3.76
N TRP A 55 -1.12 -0.99 2.74
CA TRP A 55 0.31 -0.74 2.87
C TRP A 55 0.60 0.45 3.81
N ALA A 56 -0.10 1.57 3.63
CA ALA A 56 0.06 2.76 4.45
C ALA A 56 -0.36 2.53 5.92
N LEU A 57 -1.49 1.86 6.15
CA LEU A 57 -1.96 1.54 7.51
C LEU A 57 -0.99 0.60 8.23
N THR A 58 -0.46 -0.39 7.52
CA THR A 58 0.54 -1.31 8.07
C THR A 58 1.83 -0.57 8.41
N GLY A 59 2.34 0.27 7.49
CA GLY A 59 3.50 1.12 7.74
C GLY A 59 3.31 2.06 8.93
N ALA A 60 2.15 2.71 9.02
CA ALA A 60 1.82 3.59 10.15
C ALA A 60 1.79 2.82 11.49
N ALA A 61 1.21 1.63 11.52
CA ALA A 61 1.20 0.78 12.71
C ALA A 61 2.62 0.34 13.14
N LEU A 62 3.53 0.12 12.18
CA LEU A 62 4.93 -0.22 12.46
C LEU A 62 5.76 0.96 12.96
N ILE A 63 5.51 2.17 12.45
CA ILE A 63 6.25 3.39 12.81
C ILE A 63 5.75 3.99 14.14
N LYS A 64 4.45 3.87 14.43
CA LYS A 64 3.81 4.50 15.60
C LYS A 64 4.54 4.26 16.93
N PRO A 65 4.98 3.03 17.29
CA PRO A 65 5.67 2.80 18.56
C PRO A 65 7.03 3.50 18.65
N VAL A 66 7.76 3.59 17.53
CA VAL A 66 9.07 4.25 17.46
C VAL A 66 8.89 5.76 17.66
N LEU A 67 7.87 6.34 17.04
CA LEU A 67 7.56 7.76 17.20
C LEU A 67 7.12 8.09 18.64
N GLU A 68 6.29 7.24 19.24
CA GLU A 68 5.84 7.41 20.63
C GLU A 68 7.01 7.33 21.63
N GLN A 69 8.01 6.48 21.37
CA GLN A 69 9.23 6.38 22.18
C GLN A 69 10.13 7.62 22.05
N ALA A 70 10.39 8.08 20.82
CA ALA A 70 11.21 9.27 20.58
C ALA A 70 10.63 10.53 21.27
N CYS A 71 9.31 10.75 21.16
CA CYS A 71 8.66 11.87 21.85
C CYS A 71 8.71 11.76 23.38
N HIS A 72 8.69 10.55 23.93
CA HIS A 72 8.76 10.34 25.38
C HIS A 72 10.18 10.57 25.93
N GLU A 73 11.21 10.27 25.14
CA GLU A 73 12.62 10.49 25.51
C GLU A 73 13.00 11.98 25.44
N GLU A 74 12.52 12.72 24.44
CA GLU A 74 12.71 14.17 24.36
C GLU A 74 12.04 14.92 25.54
N GLY A 75 10.86 14.46 25.98
CA GLY A 75 10.18 15.02 27.14
C GLY A 75 10.82 14.68 28.50
N ARG A 76 11.76 13.73 28.56
CA ARG A 76 12.49 13.35 29.78
C ARG A 76 13.85 14.08 29.91
N LEU A 77 14.34 14.67 28.82
CA LEU A 77 15.61 15.42 28.76
C LEU A 77 15.44 16.94 28.94
N GLN A 78 14.20 17.42 29.09
CA GLN A 78 13.84 18.80 29.46
C GLN A 78 13.49 18.87 30.96
#